data_AF-A0A3M1CXP2-F1
#
_entry.id   AF-A0A3M1CXP2-F1
#
_cell.length_a   1.000
_cell.length_b   1.000
_cell.length_c   1.000
_cell.angle_alpha   90.00
_cell.angle_beta   90.00
_cell.angle_gamma   90.00
#
_symmetry.space_group_name_H-M   'P 1'
#
loop_
_entity.id
_entity.type
_entity.pdbx_description
1 polymer ?
#
loop_
_entity_poly.entity_id
_entity_poly.type
_entity_poly.pdbx_seq_one_letter_code
_entity_poly.pdbx_strand_id
1 'polypeptide(L)'
;MALAGAALLVIGGLIVFMLHGDAAQPVVERNHEVEPTSDRNQQAKSPAKRIRRPGRPQPKSITREQKLESLGSEPSEKQVLELGKEFHQKWYADRERLGPERHKQMERLWWEGRRPRGSPESIAKLEKLLEEYPDTNRAGCAAYELGQHYVRNRALPLDKRRKMAEHYWLLVDERYRDSLCEYNAPADGLAKLALVNWVYRYTDPAMARRLLEEIIEKHKGETDHLGQPLEQVARRMLQQLDNQR
;
A
#
# COMPACT_ATOMS: atom_id res chain seq x y z
N MET A 1 18.25 52.77 -44.03
CA MET A 1 17.13 51.92 -44.51
C MET A 1 16.84 50.92 -43.41
N ALA A 2 15.92 51.27 -42.50
CA ALA A 2 14.51 50.82 -42.47
C ALA A 2 14.39 49.42 -41.79
N LEU A 3 14.08 49.41 -40.48
CA LEU A 3 12.78 49.03 -39.84
C LEU A 3 12.66 47.50 -39.65
N ALA A 4 12.80 46.99 -38.42
CA ALA A 4 11.78 46.86 -37.37
C ALA A 4 10.69 45.82 -37.69
N GLY A 5 10.53 44.83 -36.80
CA GLY A 5 9.47 43.82 -36.87
C GLY A 5 9.34 43.06 -35.55
N ALA A 6 8.70 43.69 -34.56
CA ALA A 6 8.20 43.07 -33.35
C ALA A 6 6.79 42.50 -33.60
N ALA A 7 6.45 41.37 -32.97
CA ALA A 7 5.05 40.97 -32.77
C ALA A 7 4.93 40.14 -31.48
N LEU A 8 4.55 40.84 -30.41
CA LEU A 8 3.89 40.28 -29.24
C LEU A 8 2.48 39.81 -29.64
N LEU A 9 2.06 38.65 -29.12
CA LEU A 9 0.63 38.40 -28.87
C LEU A 9 0.46 37.71 -27.50
N VAL A 10 0.02 38.53 -26.56
CA VAL A 10 -0.56 38.16 -25.27
C VAL A 10 -2.03 37.86 -25.51
N ILE A 11 -2.51 36.69 -25.11
CA ILE A 11 -3.93 36.46 -24.87
C ILE A 11 -4.06 35.85 -23.47
N GLY A 12 -4.55 36.69 -22.55
CA GLY A 12 -5.01 36.28 -21.24
C GLY A 12 -6.38 35.62 -21.31
N GLY A 13 -6.59 34.64 -20.44
CA GLY A 13 -7.88 34.00 -20.18
C GLY A 13 -8.06 33.90 -18.68
N LEU A 14 -8.66 34.94 -18.12
CA LEU A 14 -8.96 35.14 -16.71
C LEU A 14 -10.25 34.36 -16.39
N ILE A 15 -10.16 33.25 -15.67
CA ILE A 15 -11.34 32.54 -15.14
C ILE A 15 -11.56 33.01 -13.70
N VAL A 16 -12.47 33.97 -13.56
CA VAL A 16 -13.16 34.31 -12.31
C VAL A 16 -14.57 33.77 -12.46
N PHE A 17 -14.94 32.78 -11.65
CA PHE A 17 -16.34 32.48 -11.38
C PHE A 17 -16.56 32.11 -9.91
N MET A 18 -17.10 33.11 -9.22
CA MET A 18 -18.26 33.05 -8.32
C MET A 18 -18.20 32.16 -7.07
N LEU A 19 -17.80 32.84 -5.98
CA LEU A 19 -18.42 32.77 -4.67
C LEU A 19 -19.95 32.61 -4.76
N HIS A 20 -20.49 31.49 -4.26
CA HIS A 20 -21.84 31.41 -3.73
C HIS A 20 -21.72 31.06 -2.25
N GLY A 21 -22.05 32.03 -1.41
CA GLY A 21 -22.22 31.85 0.01
C GLY A 21 -23.51 31.08 0.27
N ASP A 22 -23.37 29.94 0.94
CA ASP A 22 -24.50 29.35 1.64
C ASP A 22 -24.60 29.99 3.02
N ALA A 23 -25.77 30.58 3.21
CA ALA A 23 -26.19 31.27 4.41
C ALA A 23 -26.12 30.34 5.64
N ALA A 24 -25.55 30.88 6.71
CA ALA A 24 -25.67 30.34 8.04
C ALA A 24 -27.16 30.24 8.42
N GLN A 25 -27.64 29.01 8.62
CA GLN A 25 -28.92 28.80 9.29
C GLN A 25 -28.74 28.99 10.80
N PRO A 26 -29.69 29.66 11.49
CA PRO A 26 -29.64 29.79 12.94
C PRO A 26 -29.85 28.42 13.60
N VAL A 27 -28.93 28.06 14.48
CA VAL A 27 -29.01 26.90 15.38
C VAL A 27 -30.20 27.13 16.31
N VAL A 28 -31.30 26.42 16.05
CA VAL A 28 -32.42 26.31 16.99
C VAL A 28 -31.98 25.39 18.13
N GLU A 29 -31.72 25.99 19.28
CA GLU A 29 -31.48 25.33 20.55
C GLU A 29 -32.76 24.59 20.98
N ARG A 30 -32.88 23.31 20.61
CA ARG A 30 -33.90 22.41 21.17
C ARG A 30 -33.41 21.93 22.52
N ASN A 31 -33.95 22.54 23.58
CA ASN A 31 -33.99 21.95 24.90
C ASN A 31 -34.77 20.64 24.83
N HIS A 32 -34.04 19.53 24.70
CA HIS A 32 -34.60 18.20 24.95
C HIS A 32 -34.65 18.00 26.46
N GLU A 33 -35.86 18.08 27.02
CA GLU A 33 -36.22 17.44 28.28
C GLU A 33 -35.73 15.99 28.24
N VAL A 34 -34.79 15.68 29.14
CA VAL A 34 -34.32 14.33 29.38
C VAL A 34 -35.41 13.63 30.20
N GLU A 35 -36.25 12.85 29.53
CA GLU A 35 -37.08 11.87 30.21
C GLU A 35 -36.17 10.85 30.94
N PRO A 36 -36.46 10.51 32.20
CA PRO A 36 -35.72 9.49 32.93
C PRO A 36 -36.00 8.12 32.30
N THR A 37 -35.06 7.63 31.49
CA THR A 37 -35.12 6.26 30.96
C THR A 37 -35.01 5.27 32.11
N SER A 38 -36.14 4.64 32.41
CA SER A 38 -36.31 3.53 33.34
C SER A 38 -35.33 2.39 33.05
N ASP A 39 -34.82 1.80 34.13
CA ASP A 39 -34.03 0.57 34.23
C ASP A 39 -34.34 -0.47 33.15
N ARG A 40 -33.56 -0.46 32.06
CA ARG A 40 -33.53 -1.57 31.11
C ARG A 40 -32.29 -2.41 31.39
N ASN A 41 -32.50 -3.38 32.27
CA ASN A 41 -31.64 -4.50 32.62
C ASN A 41 -31.04 -5.16 31.36
N GLN A 42 -29.85 -4.70 30.94
CA GLN A 42 -29.07 -5.32 29.88
C GLN A 42 -28.24 -6.45 30.48
N GLN A 43 -28.86 -7.64 30.54
CA GLN A 43 -28.13 -8.89 30.73
C GLN A 43 -27.17 -9.07 29.56
N ALA A 44 -25.90 -8.72 29.78
CA ALA A 44 -24.83 -8.88 28.82
C ALA A 44 -24.66 -10.37 28.50
N LYS A 45 -25.17 -10.80 27.34
CA LYS A 45 -24.91 -12.15 26.81
C LYS A 45 -23.40 -12.30 26.68
N SER A 46 -22.83 -13.24 27.44
CA SER A 46 -21.40 -13.54 27.39
C SER A 46 -20.96 -13.78 25.94
N PRO A 47 -19.83 -13.20 25.51
CA PRO A 47 -19.35 -13.37 24.15
C PRO A 47 -19.15 -14.86 23.88
N ALA A 48 -19.80 -15.36 22.83
CA ALA A 48 -19.71 -16.76 22.42
C ALA A 48 -18.22 -17.17 22.34
N LYS A 49 -17.88 -18.25 23.04
CA LYS A 49 -16.55 -18.87 23.02
C LYS A 49 -16.16 -19.09 21.55
N ARG A 50 -15.20 -18.31 21.04
CA ARG A 50 -14.61 -18.51 19.71
C ARG A 50 -14.03 -19.92 19.67
N ILE A 51 -14.72 -20.83 18.99
CA ILE A 51 -14.19 -22.15 18.66
C ILE A 51 -12.97 -21.91 17.78
N ARG A 52 -11.77 -22.13 18.33
CA ARG A 52 -10.52 -22.15 17.57
C ARG A 52 -10.62 -23.28 16.56
N ARG A 53 -10.86 -22.94 15.28
CA ARG A 53 -10.74 -23.91 14.20
C ARG A 53 -9.34 -24.53 14.26
N PRO A 54 -9.19 -25.86 14.23
CA PRO A 54 -7.89 -26.49 14.13
C PRO A 54 -7.18 -25.93 12.90
N GLY A 55 -5.93 -25.48 13.10
CA GLY A 55 -5.13 -24.88 12.04
C GLY A 55 -5.02 -25.85 10.86
N ARG A 56 -5.51 -25.46 9.69
CA ARG A 56 -5.35 -26.24 8.46
C ARG A 56 -3.85 -26.39 8.23
N PRO A 57 -3.31 -27.62 8.05
CA PRO A 57 -1.91 -27.81 7.73
C PRO A 57 -1.61 -27.02 6.45
N GLN A 58 -0.76 -26.01 6.57
CA GLN A 58 -0.32 -25.28 5.39
C GLN A 58 0.60 -26.21 4.59
N PRO A 59 0.43 -26.33 3.26
CA PRO A 59 1.41 -27.02 2.44
C PRO A 59 2.77 -26.36 2.67
N LYS A 60 3.85 -27.16 2.78
CA LYS A 60 5.22 -26.66 2.94
C LYS A 60 5.60 -25.89 1.65
N SER A 61 5.24 -24.61 1.60
CA SER A 61 5.77 -23.67 0.61
C SER A 61 7.28 -23.64 0.79
N ILE A 62 8.05 -23.71 -0.31
CA ILE A 62 9.50 -23.48 -0.27
C ILE A 62 9.73 -22.09 0.34
N THR A 63 9.98 -22.04 1.64
CA THR A 63 10.14 -20.77 2.35
C THR A 63 11.46 -20.13 1.93
N ARG A 64 11.64 -18.83 2.23
CA ARG A 64 12.94 -18.16 2.14
C ARG A 64 14.05 -19.02 2.70
N GLU A 65 13.82 -19.64 3.86
CA GLU A 65 14.76 -20.53 4.53
C GLU A 65 15.04 -21.76 3.68
N GLN A 66 14.05 -22.34 3.00
CA GLN A 66 14.26 -23.48 2.11
C GLN A 66 14.96 -23.10 0.78
N LYS A 67 14.76 -21.88 0.27
CA LYS A 67 15.54 -21.35 -0.87
C LYS A 67 16.99 -21.09 -0.44
N LEU A 68 17.21 -20.52 0.73
CA LEU A 68 18.54 -20.32 1.31
C LEU A 68 19.22 -21.65 1.66
N GLU A 69 18.49 -22.62 2.21
CA GLU A 69 18.95 -23.99 2.49
C GLU A 69 19.27 -24.75 1.20
N SER A 70 18.50 -24.53 0.12
CA SER A 70 18.81 -25.09 -1.21
C SER A 70 20.08 -24.50 -1.83
N LEU A 71 20.51 -23.33 -1.35
CA LEU A 71 21.77 -22.69 -1.72
C LEU A 71 22.95 -23.17 -0.85
N GLY A 72 22.69 -24.01 0.16
CA GLY A 72 23.65 -24.55 1.13
C GLY A 72 23.43 -24.01 2.56
N SER A 73 24.09 -24.61 3.55
CA SER A 73 24.01 -24.19 4.96
C SER A 73 24.66 -22.81 5.23
N GLU A 74 25.47 -22.30 4.29
CA GLU A 74 26.01 -20.95 4.27
C GLU A 74 25.89 -20.40 2.84
N PRO A 75 24.73 -19.82 2.44
CA PRO A 75 24.62 -19.18 1.14
C PRO A 75 25.64 -18.05 1.07
N SER A 76 26.51 -18.13 0.06
CA SER A 76 27.53 -17.12 -0.18
C SER A 76 26.88 -15.74 -0.36
N GLU A 77 27.58 -14.68 0.02
CA GLU A 77 27.17 -13.30 -0.19
C GLU A 77 26.74 -13.06 -1.66
N LYS A 78 27.42 -13.71 -2.61
CA LYS A 78 27.10 -13.69 -4.04
C LYS A 78 25.71 -14.24 -4.38
N GLN A 79 25.25 -15.29 -3.70
CA GLN A 79 23.91 -15.88 -3.92
C GLN A 79 22.80 -15.01 -3.31
N VAL A 80 23.07 -14.37 -2.17
CA VAL A 80 22.13 -13.40 -1.55
C VAL A 80 22.03 -12.13 -2.42
N LEU A 81 23.15 -11.67 -2.98
CA LEU A 81 23.20 -10.52 -3.88
C LEU A 81 22.45 -10.78 -5.19
N GLU A 82 22.49 -12.00 -5.75
CA GLU A 82 21.73 -12.34 -6.96
C GLU A 82 20.21 -12.26 -6.73
N LEU A 83 19.71 -12.59 -5.53
CA LEU A 83 18.29 -12.43 -5.18
C LEU A 83 17.82 -10.97 -5.10
N GLY A 84 18.74 -10.01 -4.98
CA GLY A 84 18.44 -8.57 -4.84
C GLY A 84 19.09 -7.70 -5.91
N LYS A 85 19.63 -8.30 -6.98
CA LYS A 85 20.51 -7.61 -7.93
C LYS A 85 19.85 -6.42 -8.62
N GLU A 86 18.64 -6.61 -9.15
CA GLU A 86 17.89 -5.55 -9.83
C GLU A 86 17.47 -4.44 -8.86
N PHE A 87 17.04 -4.82 -7.65
CA PHE A 87 16.79 -3.86 -6.58
C PHE A 87 18.03 -3.01 -6.29
N HIS A 88 19.20 -3.64 -6.14
CA HIS A 88 20.45 -2.94 -5.89
C HIS A 88 20.83 -2.03 -7.07
N GLN A 89 20.67 -2.48 -8.31
CA GLN A 89 20.91 -1.65 -9.49
C GLN A 89 20.05 -0.38 -9.48
N LYS A 90 18.73 -0.51 -9.21
CA LYS A 90 17.83 0.64 -9.09
C LYS A 90 18.22 1.55 -7.93
N TRP A 91 18.59 0.97 -6.78
CA TRP A 91 19.05 1.72 -5.60
C TRP A 91 20.33 2.52 -5.89
N TYR A 92 21.32 1.92 -6.58
CA TYR A 92 22.54 2.63 -6.97
C TYR A 92 22.28 3.70 -8.03
N ALA A 93 21.38 3.44 -8.98
CA ALA A 93 20.95 4.45 -9.95
C ALA A 93 20.28 5.65 -9.28
N ASP A 94 19.43 5.41 -8.26
CA ASP A 94 18.86 6.48 -7.43
C ASP A 94 19.95 7.23 -6.67
N ARG A 95 20.94 6.54 -6.12
CA ARG A 95 22.07 7.16 -5.41
C ARG A 95 22.93 8.05 -6.32
N GLU A 96 23.22 7.58 -7.53
CA GLU A 96 23.98 8.34 -8.52
C GLU A 96 23.21 9.61 -8.93
N ARG A 97 21.92 9.46 -9.27
CA ARG A 97 21.06 10.56 -9.71
C ARG A 97 20.80 11.61 -8.63
N LEU A 98 20.55 11.18 -7.39
CA LEU A 98 20.26 12.10 -6.27
C LEU A 98 21.53 12.71 -5.67
N GLY A 99 22.66 12.03 -5.82
CA GLY A 99 23.87 12.28 -5.04
C GLY A 99 23.79 11.69 -3.62
N PRO A 100 24.94 11.53 -2.94
CA PRO A 100 25.05 10.75 -1.71
C PRO A 100 24.21 11.30 -0.55
N GLU A 101 24.16 12.62 -0.36
CA GLU A 101 23.44 13.24 0.77
C GLU A 101 21.92 13.16 0.61
N ARG A 102 21.39 13.47 -0.58
CA ARG A 102 19.94 13.36 -0.84
C ARG A 102 19.47 11.91 -0.81
N HIS A 103 20.28 11.00 -1.35
CA HIS A 103 20.00 9.56 -1.24
C HIS A 103 19.99 9.09 0.23
N LYS A 104 20.93 9.55 1.06
CA LYS A 104 20.97 9.24 2.50
C LYS A 104 19.73 9.76 3.23
N GLN A 105 19.24 10.96 2.88
CA GLN A 105 18.01 11.53 3.44
C GLN A 105 16.78 10.72 3.06
N MET A 106 16.65 10.33 1.79
CA MET A 106 15.58 9.43 1.31
C MET A 106 15.58 8.11 2.10
N GLU A 107 16.74 7.46 2.22
CA GLU A 107 16.84 6.19 2.95
C GLU A 107 16.53 6.36 4.44
N ARG A 108 16.90 7.50 5.04
CA ARG A 108 16.53 7.82 6.42
C ARG A 108 15.00 7.87 6.58
N LEU A 109 14.29 8.55 5.68
CA LEU A 109 12.82 8.59 5.69
C LEU A 109 12.22 7.18 5.56
N TRP A 110 12.79 6.35 4.68
CA TRP A 110 12.35 4.96 4.53
C TRP A 110 12.51 4.15 5.82
N TRP A 111 13.70 4.19 6.43
CA TRP A 111 13.99 3.40 7.63
C TRP A 111 13.17 3.86 8.84
N GLU A 112 13.00 5.17 9.01
CA GLU A 112 12.14 5.75 10.07
C GLU A 112 10.64 5.53 9.79
N GLY A 113 10.26 5.46 8.52
CA GLY A 113 8.87 5.33 8.09
C GLY A 113 8.34 3.91 8.06
N ARG A 114 9.17 2.90 7.79
CA ARG A 114 8.70 1.50 7.64
C ARG A 114 8.26 0.83 8.95
N ARG A 115 8.61 1.39 10.11
CA ARG A 115 8.29 0.87 11.45
C ARG A 115 8.26 2.00 12.51
N PRO A 116 7.43 1.88 13.57
CA PRO A 116 6.43 0.84 13.81
C PRO A 116 5.19 1.02 12.91
N ARG A 117 4.58 -0.11 12.50
CA ARG A 117 3.43 -0.08 11.59
C ARG A 117 2.19 0.56 12.23
N GLY A 118 1.58 1.50 11.50
CA GLY A 118 0.38 2.20 11.93
C GLY A 118 0.61 3.41 12.86
N SER A 119 1.86 3.75 13.17
CA SER A 119 2.19 5.00 13.88
C SER A 119 1.99 6.21 12.94
N PRO A 120 1.39 7.32 13.42
CA PRO A 120 1.27 8.56 12.66
C PRO A 120 2.62 9.14 12.22
N GLU A 121 3.65 9.06 13.08
CA GLU A 121 4.99 9.55 12.78
C GLU A 121 5.62 8.77 11.62
N SER A 122 5.51 7.44 11.66
CA SER A 122 6.01 6.59 10.57
C SER A 122 5.26 6.81 9.26
N ILE A 123 3.93 7.00 9.31
CA ILE A 123 3.13 7.38 8.13
C ILE A 123 3.64 8.68 7.53
N ALA A 124 3.78 9.73 8.34
CA ALA A 124 4.25 11.04 7.88
C ALA A 124 5.65 10.98 7.23
N LYS A 125 6.54 10.11 7.71
CA LYS A 125 7.86 9.90 7.09
C LYS A 125 7.79 9.27 5.71
N LEU A 126 6.90 8.29 5.52
CA LEU A 126 6.70 7.66 4.21
C LEU A 126 5.98 8.61 3.24
N GLU A 127 4.98 9.38 3.71
CA GLU A 127 4.32 10.41 2.91
C GLU A 127 5.33 11.46 2.44
N LYS A 128 6.18 11.93 3.35
CA LYS A 128 7.27 12.85 3.02
C LYS A 128 8.25 12.26 2.02
N LEU A 129 8.54 10.95 2.09
CA LEU A 129 9.37 10.27 1.09
C LEU A 129 8.73 10.31 -0.29
N LEU A 130 7.43 10.03 -0.39
CA LEU A 130 6.69 10.11 -1.66
C LEU A 130 6.66 11.54 -2.22
N GLU A 131 6.59 12.55 -1.36
CA GLU A 131 6.59 13.96 -1.76
C GLU A 131 7.96 14.42 -2.26
N GLU A 132 9.03 14.15 -1.49
CA GLU A 132 10.37 14.68 -1.78
C GLU A 132 11.16 13.83 -2.80
N TYR A 133 10.85 12.54 -2.90
CA TYR A 133 11.58 11.57 -3.73
C TYR A 133 10.66 10.69 -4.59
N PRO A 134 9.67 11.27 -5.30
CA PRO A 134 8.63 10.50 -5.97
C PRO A 134 9.18 9.60 -7.08
N ASP A 135 10.23 10.02 -7.78
CA ASP A 135 10.73 9.29 -8.95
C ASP A 135 11.85 8.31 -8.59
N THR A 136 11.78 7.71 -7.40
CA THR A 136 12.77 6.74 -6.91
C THR A 136 12.15 5.36 -6.81
N ASN A 137 12.98 4.31 -6.90
CA ASN A 137 12.53 2.95 -6.63
C ASN A 137 11.96 2.81 -5.21
N ARG A 138 12.45 3.63 -4.27
CA ARG A 138 11.97 3.66 -2.90
C ARG A 138 10.54 4.21 -2.78
N ALA A 139 10.10 5.07 -3.68
CA ALA A 139 8.74 5.61 -3.67
C ALA A 139 7.69 4.51 -3.83
N GLY A 140 7.88 3.55 -4.76
CA GLY A 140 6.95 2.42 -4.88
C GLY A 140 6.85 1.57 -3.61
N CYS A 141 7.98 1.33 -2.94
CA CYS A 141 7.99 0.62 -1.66
C CYS A 141 7.33 1.42 -0.53
N ALA A 142 7.52 2.74 -0.50
CA ALA A 142 6.86 3.62 0.46
C ALA A 142 5.35 3.65 0.27
N ALA A 143 4.86 3.74 -0.98
CA ALA A 143 3.44 3.63 -1.29
C ALA A 143 2.86 2.28 -0.86
N TYR A 144 3.55 1.18 -1.15
CA TYR A 144 3.14 -0.15 -0.69
C TYR A 144 3.05 -0.24 0.85
N GLU A 145 4.08 0.21 1.57
CA GLU A 145 4.09 0.17 3.05
C GLU A 145 3.07 1.15 3.65
N LEU A 146 2.80 2.30 3.04
CA LEU A 146 1.73 3.20 3.49
C LEU A 146 0.39 2.48 3.55
N GLY A 147 0.05 1.69 2.53
CA GLY A 147 -1.15 0.87 2.59
C GLY A 147 -1.15 -0.12 3.76
N GLN A 148 -0.01 -0.75 4.04
CA GLN A 148 0.15 -1.62 5.23
C GLN A 148 0.01 -0.85 6.55
N HIS A 149 0.52 0.38 6.62
CA HIS A 149 0.39 1.25 7.79
C HIS A 149 -1.08 1.63 8.04
N TYR A 150 -1.83 2.03 7.01
CA TYR A 150 -3.23 2.42 7.17
C TYR A 150 -4.11 1.26 7.61
N VAL A 151 -3.93 0.04 7.09
CA VAL A 151 -4.65 -1.14 7.60
C VAL A 151 -4.40 -1.37 9.10
N ARG A 152 -3.20 -1.03 9.58
CA ARG A 152 -2.79 -1.18 10.98
C ARG A 152 -3.09 0.01 11.88
N ASN A 153 -3.45 1.17 11.33
CA ASN A 153 -3.75 2.38 12.09
C ASN A 153 -5.11 2.27 12.80
N ARG A 154 -5.10 1.73 14.02
CA ARG A 154 -6.32 1.47 14.82
C ARG A 154 -7.02 2.74 15.31
N ALA A 155 -6.41 3.92 15.18
CA ALA A 155 -7.08 5.19 15.47
C ALA A 155 -8.15 5.53 14.43
N LEU A 156 -8.13 4.87 13.25
CA LEU A 156 -9.09 5.10 12.19
C LEU A 156 -10.19 4.01 12.15
N PRO A 157 -11.44 4.39 11.81
CA PRO A 157 -12.50 3.46 11.44
C PRO A 157 -12.08 2.49 10.32
N LEU A 158 -12.67 1.29 10.26
CA LEU A 158 -12.25 0.23 9.32
C LEU A 158 -12.41 0.61 7.85
N ASP A 159 -13.52 1.27 7.52
CA ASP A 159 -13.81 1.81 6.19
C ASP A 159 -12.76 2.84 5.77
N LYS A 160 -12.42 3.79 6.66
CA LYS A 160 -11.38 4.80 6.39
C LYS A 160 -10.01 4.17 6.22
N ARG A 161 -9.66 3.16 7.03
CA ARG A 161 -8.41 2.40 6.88
C ARG A 161 -8.33 1.71 5.51
N ARG A 162 -9.41 1.06 5.08
CA ARG A 162 -9.47 0.37 3.78
C ARG A 162 -9.34 1.35 2.63
N LYS A 163 -10.06 2.47 2.67
CA LYS A 163 -10.00 3.51 1.63
C LYS A 163 -8.60 4.11 1.49
N MET A 164 -7.94 4.42 2.61
CA MET A 164 -6.56 4.94 2.58
C MET A 164 -5.58 3.88 2.08
N ALA A 165 -5.74 2.63 2.52
CA ALA A 165 -4.86 1.55 2.06
C ALA A 165 -5.02 1.25 0.57
N GLU A 166 -6.26 1.23 0.09
CA GLU A 166 -6.61 1.09 -1.33
C GLU A 166 -5.97 2.19 -2.16
N HIS A 167 -6.11 3.45 -1.75
CA HIS A 167 -5.49 4.59 -2.44
C HIS A 167 -3.98 4.38 -2.68
N TYR A 168 -3.24 4.04 -1.61
CA TYR A 168 -1.79 3.87 -1.72
C TYR A 168 -1.37 2.61 -2.49
N TRP A 169 -2.14 1.53 -2.42
CA TRP A 169 -1.84 0.34 -3.21
C TRP A 169 -2.19 0.50 -4.69
N LEU A 170 -3.24 1.25 -5.03
CA LEU A 170 -3.52 1.63 -6.42
C LEU A 170 -2.44 2.56 -6.98
N LEU A 171 -1.94 3.50 -6.17
CA LEU A 171 -0.82 4.36 -6.56
C LEU A 171 0.42 3.56 -6.98
N VAL A 172 0.66 2.38 -6.38
CA VAL A 172 1.76 1.51 -6.79
C VAL A 172 1.56 1.02 -8.23
N ASP A 173 0.38 0.52 -8.57
CA ASP A 173 0.08 0.04 -9.93
C ASP A 173 0.09 1.18 -10.97
N GLU A 174 -0.42 2.34 -10.59
CA GLU A 174 -0.57 3.50 -11.49
C GLU A 174 0.77 4.19 -11.79
N ARG A 175 1.62 4.38 -10.77
CA ARG A 175 2.82 5.22 -10.89
C ARG A 175 4.13 4.47 -10.67
N TYR A 176 4.11 3.41 -9.88
CA TYR A 176 5.33 2.77 -9.37
C TYR A 176 5.43 1.29 -9.74
N ARG A 177 4.79 0.88 -10.84
CA ARG A 177 4.67 -0.53 -11.24
C ARG A 177 6.00 -1.27 -11.30
N ASP A 178 7.03 -0.60 -11.81
CA ASP A 178 8.37 -1.16 -12.00
C ASP A 178 9.26 -1.07 -10.75
N SER A 179 8.70 -0.69 -9.60
CA SER A 179 9.46 -0.60 -8.35
C SER A 179 9.65 -1.99 -7.75
N LEU A 180 10.87 -2.22 -7.28
CA LEU A 180 11.24 -3.43 -6.56
C LEU A 180 11.49 -3.06 -5.09
N CYS A 181 11.00 -3.90 -4.19
CA CYS A 181 11.35 -3.84 -2.79
C CYS A 181 12.43 -4.88 -2.47
N GLU A 182 12.76 -4.99 -1.18
CA GLU A 182 13.81 -5.87 -0.67
C GLU A 182 13.73 -7.27 -1.31
N TYR A 183 14.85 -7.77 -1.84
CA TYR A 183 14.98 -9.06 -2.52
C TYR A 183 14.20 -9.18 -3.84
N ASN A 184 14.22 -8.12 -4.66
CA ASN A 184 13.53 -8.05 -5.96
C ASN A 184 12.01 -8.30 -5.88
N ALA A 185 11.40 -8.12 -4.71
CA ALA A 185 9.97 -8.33 -4.59
C ALA A 185 9.21 -7.18 -5.30
N PRO A 186 8.38 -7.48 -6.31
CA PRO A 186 7.72 -6.46 -7.12
C PRO A 186 6.66 -5.73 -6.30
N ALA A 187 6.78 -4.41 -6.18
CA ALA A 187 5.85 -3.62 -5.36
C ALA A 187 4.40 -3.77 -5.87
N ASP A 188 4.23 -3.82 -7.19
CA ASP A 188 2.93 -3.93 -7.85
C ASP A 188 2.20 -5.25 -7.54
N GLY A 189 2.85 -6.39 -7.78
CA GLY A 189 2.26 -7.70 -7.48
C GLY A 189 1.92 -7.85 -5.99
N LEU A 190 2.75 -7.30 -5.11
CA LEU A 190 2.49 -7.25 -3.67
C LEU A 190 1.30 -6.33 -3.31
N ALA A 191 1.19 -5.16 -3.93
CA ALA A 191 0.09 -4.23 -3.73
C ALA A 191 -1.25 -4.85 -4.18
N LYS A 192 -1.27 -5.52 -5.33
CA LYS A 192 -2.45 -6.26 -5.82
C LYS A 192 -2.86 -7.38 -4.85
N LEU A 193 -1.93 -8.17 -4.33
CA LEU A 193 -2.23 -9.18 -3.31
C LEU A 193 -2.81 -8.55 -2.03
N ALA A 194 -2.27 -7.39 -1.62
CA ALA A 194 -2.75 -6.67 -0.44
C ALA A 194 -4.17 -6.11 -0.64
N LEU A 195 -4.46 -5.52 -1.81
CA LEU A 195 -5.80 -5.08 -2.23
C LEU A 195 -6.82 -6.22 -2.15
N VAL A 196 -6.50 -7.37 -2.74
CA VAL A 196 -7.36 -8.56 -2.68
C VAL A 196 -7.63 -8.96 -1.23
N ASN A 197 -6.59 -9.09 -0.42
CA ASN A 197 -6.72 -9.63 0.93
C ASN A 197 -7.45 -8.70 1.91
N TRP A 198 -7.23 -7.39 1.81
CA TRP A 198 -7.68 -6.42 2.82
C TRP A 198 -8.89 -5.58 2.40
N VAL A 199 -9.05 -5.37 1.10
CA VAL A 199 -10.11 -4.51 0.54
C VAL A 199 -11.13 -5.38 -0.18
N TYR A 200 -10.80 -5.85 -1.39
CA TYR A 200 -11.79 -6.35 -2.34
C TYR A 200 -12.42 -7.68 -1.97
N ARG A 201 -11.73 -8.56 -1.24
CA ARG A 201 -12.35 -9.83 -0.78
C ARG A 201 -13.68 -9.61 -0.03
N TYR A 202 -13.83 -8.47 0.65
CA TYR A 202 -15.02 -8.17 1.45
C TYR A 202 -15.94 -7.10 0.85
N THR A 203 -15.46 -6.35 -0.14
CA THR A 203 -16.20 -5.21 -0.73
C THR A 203 -16.59 -5.47 -2.18
N ASP A 204 -15.72 -6.12 -2.96
CA ASP A 204 -15.95 -6.44 -4.37
C ASP A 204 -15.23 -7.76 -4.75
N PRO A 205 -15.88 -8.92 -4.53
CA PRO A 205 -15.29 -10.22 -4.85
C PRO A 205 -14.98 -10.42 -6.34
N ALA A 206 -15.65 -9.69 -7.24
CA ALA A 206 -15.38 -9.75 -8.67
C ALA A 206 -14.06 -9.05 -9.00
N MET A 207 -13.83 -7.86 -8.43
CA MET A 207 -12.53 -7.19 -8.52
C MET A 207 -11.42 -8.01 -7.89
N ALA A 208 -11.66 -8.62 -6.72
CA ALA A 208 -10.71 -9.51 -6.08
C ALA A 208 -10.27 -10.66 -7.01
N ARG A 209 -11.22 -11.26 -7.75
CA ARG A 209 -10.92 -12.30 -8.75
C ARG A 209 -10.07 -11.76 -9.90
N ARG A 210 -10.46 -10.63 -10.50
CA ARG A 210 -9.73 -10.03 -11.63
C ARG A 210 -8.26 -9.75 -11.27
N LEU A 211 -8.00 -9.18 -10.10
CA LEU A 211 -6.63 -8.93 -9.64
C LEU A 211 -5.83 -10.22 -9.44
N LEU A 212 -6.46 -11.29 -8.92
CA LEU A 212 -5.80 -12.59 -8.78
C LEU A 212 -5.45 -13.22 -10.13
N GLU A 213 -6.34 -13.12 -11.11
CA GLU A 213 -6.09 -13.56 -12.48
C GLU A 213 -4.95 -12.75 -13.12
N GLU A 214 -4.95 -11.43 -12.92
CA GLU A 214 -3.86 -10.56 -13.37
C GLU A 214 -2.51 -10.91 -12.74
N ILE A 215 -2.47 -11.22 -11.44
CA ILE A 215 -1.23 -11.70 -10.77
C ILE A 215 -0.73 -13.00 -11.42
N ILE A 216 -1.63 -13.91 -11.76
CA ILE A 216 -1.25 -15.17 -12.40
C ILE A 216 -0.66 -14.94 -13.79
N GLU A 217 -1.19 -13.98 -14.54
CA GLU A 217 -0.77 -13.70 -15.91
C GLU A 217 0.51 -12.85 -15.97
N LYS A 218 0.53 -11.71 -15.27
CA LYS A 218 1.56 -10.68 -15.42
C LYS A 218 2.73 -10.80 -14.46
N HIS A 219 2.53 -11.45 -13.31
CA HIS A 219 3.53 -11.56 -12.25
C HIS A 219 4.09 -13.00 -12.14
N LYS A 220 4.19 -13.69 -13.28
CA LYS A 220 4.69 -15.07 -13.36
C LYS A 220 6.20 -15.12 -13.11
N GLY A 221 6.63 -16.03 -12.24
CA GLY A 221 8.04 -16.20 -11.87
C GLY A 221 8.53 -15.23 -10.79
N GLU A 222 7.75 -14.18 -10.51
CA GLU A 222 8.03 -13.24 -9.43
C GLU A 222 7.68 -13.84 -8.06
N THR A 223 8.32 -13.31 -7.01
CA THR A 223 8.16 -13.81 -5.64
C THR A 223 7.90 -12.71 -4.63
N ASP A 224 7.19 -13.05 -3.56
CA ASP A 224 7.05 -12.16 -2.40
C ASP A 224 8.35 -12.05 -1.58
N HIS A 225 8.32 -11.24 -0.52
CA HIS A 225 9.43 -11.05 0.43
C HIS A 225 9.83 -12.33 1.19
N LEU A 226 9.03 -13.40 1.14
CA LEU A 226 9.33 -14.71 1.70
C LEU A 226 9.79 -15.70 0.62
N GLY A 227 9.98 -15.25 -0.61
CA GLY A 227 10.39 -16.07 -1.75
C GLY A 227 9.29 -16.95 -2.34
N GLN A 228 8.02 -16.77 -1.92
CA GLN A 228 6.88 -17.52 -2.43
C GLN A 228 6.48 -17.01 -3.83
N PRO A 229 6.28 -17.89 -4.82
CA PRO A 229 5.81 -17.47 -6.14
C PRO A 229 4.44 -16.80 -6.08
N LEU A 230 4.31 -15.58 -6.60
CA LEU A 230 3.08 -14.79 -6.53
C LEU A 230 1.91 -15.49 -7.23
N GLU A 231 2.16 -16.11 -8.39
CA GLU A 231 1.14 -16.88 -9.12
C GLU A 231 0.53 -18.00 -8.27
N GLN A 232 1.33 -18.66 -7.42
CA GLN A 232 0.85 -19.76 -6.58
C GLN A 232 0.03 -19.24 -5.40
N VAL A 233 0.46 -18.12 -4.80
CA VAL A 233 -0.32 -17.42 -3.78
C VAL A 233 -1.67 -17.02 -4.36
N ALA A 234 -1.68 -16.42 -5.55
CA ALA A 234 -2.89 -15.96 -6.21
C ALA A 234 -3.86 -17.11 -6.55
N ARG A 235 -3.37 -18.22 -7.12
CA ARG A 235 -4.20 -19.42 -7.38
C ARG A 235 -4.85 -19.98 -6.12
N ARG A 236 -4.11 -20.03 -5.00
CA ARG A 236 -4.66 -20.47 -3.71
C ARG A 236 -5.77 -19.55 -3.21
N MET A 237 -5.58 -18.24 -3.32
CA MET A 237 -6.61 -17.27 -2.92
C MET A 237 -7.84 -17.35 -3.82
N LEU A 238 -7.67 -17.54 -5.12
CA LEU A 238 -8.78 -17.71 -6.07
C LEU A 238 -9.63 -18.94 -5.72
N GLN A 239 -8.98 -20.08 -5.48
CA GLN A 239 -9.65 -21.30 -5.01
C GLN A 239 -10.41 -21.07 -3.69
N GLN A 240 -9.89 -20.24 -2.77
CA GLN A 240 -10.60 -19.92 -1.52
C GLN A 240 -11.83 -19.04 -1.75
N LEU A 241 -11.83 -18.17 -2.76
CA LEU A 241 -12.99 -17.38 -3.15
C LEU A 241 -14.06 -18.24 -3.81
N ASP A 242 -13.68 -19.22 -4.64
CA ASP A 242 -14.61 -20.18 -5.27
C ASP A 242 -15.34 -21.02 -4.23
N ASN A 243 -14.64 -21.47 -3.19
CA ASN A 243 -15.21 -22.29 -2.11
C ASN A 243 -16.12 -21.52 -1.13
N GLN A 244 -16.28 -20.20 -1.29
CA GLN A 244 -17.15 -19.37 -0.45
C GLN A 244 -18.52 -19.11 -1.09
N ARG A 245 -18.74 -19.59 -2.31
CA ARG A 245 -20.03 -19.56 -3.02
C ARG A 245 -20.83 -20.81 -2.72
#